data_AF-A0A512E377-F1
#
_entry.id   AF-A0A512E377-F1
#
_cell.length_a   1.000
_cell.length_b   1.000
_cell.length_c   1.000
_cell.angle_alpha   90.00
_cell.angle_beta   90.00
_cell.angle_gamma   90.00
#
_symmetry.space_group_name_H-M   'P 1'
#
loop_
_entity.id
_entity.type
_entity.pdbx_description
1 polymer ?
#
loop_
_entity_poly.entity_id
_entity_poly.type
_entity_poly.pdbx_seq_one_letter_code
_entity_poly.pdbx_strand_id
1 'polypeptide(L)'
;MGLNDLHGEPVSTSNRRSLDRFEHATDLLSGLFADPLAVIDQALEEDPGFVIGDCMRAGLMLMAAEKSAQPELRLRHRQLGRRLIAVGYLAGEGAALVRD
;
A
#
# COMPACT_ATOMS: atom_id res chain seq x y z
N MET A 1 -7.86 -4.28 11.20
CA MET A 1 -7.85 -5.51 10.39
C MET A 1 -9.22 -6.13 10.48
N GLY A 2 -9.84 -6.46 9.35
CA GLY A 2 -11.17 -7.07 9.35
C GLY A 2 -11.71 -7.49 7.99
N LEU A 3 -11.00 -7.20 6.90
CA LEU A 3 -11.35 -7.64 5.55
C LEU A 3 -10.24 -8.51 4.97
N ASN A 4 -10.63 -9.32 3.99
CA ASN A 4 -9.73 -10.07 3.14
C ASN A 4 -9.86 -9.52 1.71
N ASP A 5 -8.74 -9.54 0.99
CA ASP A 5 -8.66 -9.20 -0.43
C ASP A 5 -9.30 -10.28 -1.33
N LEU A 6 -9.27 -10.08 -2.65
CA LEU A 6 -9.81 -11.04 -3.63
C LEU A 6 -9.12 -12.41 -3.63
N HIS A 7 -7.92 -12.50 -3.05
CA HIS A 7 -7.15 -13.74 -2.92
C HIS A 7 -7.35 -14.42 -1.56
N GLY A 8 -8.09 -13.79 -0.65
CA GLY A 8 -8.36 -14.30 0.69
C GLY A 8 -7.33 -13.86 1.74
N GLU A 9 -6.39 -12.98 1.39
CA GLU A 9 -5.35 -12.50 2.30
C GLU A 9 -5.86 -11.36 3.18
N PRO A 10 -5.53 -11.35 4.48
CA PRO A 10 -5.98 -10.33 5.40
C PRO A 10 -5.34 -8.98 5.09
N VAL A 11 -6.16 -7.93 5.08
CA VAL A 11 -5.69 -6.56 4.84
C VAL A 11 -5.72 -5.67 6.09
N SER A 12 -4.86 -4.65 6.07
CA SER A 12 -4.73 -3.67 7.15
C SER A 12 -5.99 -2.81 7.37
N THR A 13 -6.84 -2.68 6.35
CA THR A 13 -8.08 -1.89 6.39
C THR A 13 -9.29 -2.69 6.88
N SER A 14 -10.28 -1.99 7.43
CA SER A 14 -11.67 -2.47 7.56
C SER A 14 -12.65 -1.69 6.67
N ASN A 15 -12.16 -0.74 5.88
CA ASN A 15 -12.94 0.05 4.94
C ASN A 15 -13.05 -0.68 3.60
N ARG A 16 -14.22 -1.26 3.34
CA ARG A 16 -14.52 -2.00 2.10
C ARG A 16 -14.31 -1.13 0.85
N ARG A 17 -14.64 0.17 0.89
CA ARG A 17 -14.47 1.04 -0.27
C ARG A 17 -13.01 1.28 -0.61
N SER A 18 -12.15 1.45 0.39
CA SER A 18 -10.71 1.59 0.17
C SER A 18 -10.13 0.30 -0.39
N LEU A 19 -10.60 -0.86 0.09
CA LEU A 19 -10.22 -2.17 -0.48
C LEU A 19 -10.69 -2.30 -1.93
N ASP A 20 -11.95 -2.04 -2.23
CA ASP A 20 -12.50 -2.15 -3.59
C ASP A 20 -11.76 -1.24 -4.58
N ARG A 21 -11.34 -0.04 -4.14
CA ARG A 21 -10.51 0.86 -4.96
C ARG A 21 -9.09 0.32 -5.19
N PHE A 22 -8.50 -0.34 -4.20
CA PHE A 22 -7.20 -0.99 -4.37
C PHE A 22 -7.28 -2.16 -5.36
N GLU A 23 -8.32 -2.98 -5.28
CA GLU A 23 -8.55 -4.05 -6.26
C GLU A 23 -8.73 -3.46 -7.66
N HIS A 24 -9.54 -2.40 -7.79
CA HIS A 24 -9.72 -1.71 -9.05
C HIS A 24 -8.41 -1.10 -9.60
N ALA A 25 -7.60 -0.48 -8.74
CA ALA A 25 -6.30 0.05 -9.13
C ALA A 25 -5.35 -1.08 -9.60
N THR A 26 -5.43 -2.26 -8.99
CA THR A 26 -4.62 -3.45 -9.35
C THR A 26 -5.01 -3.98 -10.73
N ASP A 27 -6.30 -4.03 -11.04
CA ASP A 27 -6.81 -4.38 -12.37
C ASP A 27 -6.32 -3.38 -13.43
N LEU A 28 -6.41 -2.07 -13.15
CA LEU A 28 -5.96 -1.01 -14.06
C LEU A 28 -4.45 -1.09 -14.32
N LEU A 29 -3.66 -1.28 -13.27
CA LEU A 29 -2.20 -1.44 -13.38
C LEU A 29 -1.85 -2.68 -14.22
N SER A 30 -2.50 -3.82 -13.97
CA SER A 30 -2.25 -5.08 -14.69
C SER A 30 -2.62 -4.99 -16.16
N GLY A 31 -3.66 -4.23 -16.49
CA GLY A 31 -4.06 -3.95 -17.87
C GLY A 31 -3.29 -2.82 -18.54
N LEU A 32 -2.42 -2.09 -17.81
CA LEU A 32 -1.77 -0.85 -18.26
C LEU A 32 -2.78 0.19 -18.79
N PHE A 33 -3.94 0.28 -18.14
CA PHE A 33 -5.02 1.19 -18.52
C PHE A 33 -5.17 2.35 -17.53
N ALA A 34 -5.56 3.51 -18.06
CA ALA A 34 -5.94 4.70 -17.30
C ALA A 34 -4.87 5.16 -16.29
N ASP A 35 -5.30 5.71 -15.15
CA ASP A 35 -4.43 6.22 -14.09
C ASP A 35 -4.70 5.47 -12.77
N PRO A 36 -4.01 4.35 -12.52
CA PRO A 36 -4.14 3.62 -11.25
C PRO A 36 -3.64 4.43 -10.05
N LEU A 37 -2.82 5.47 -10.24
CA LEU A 37 -2.34 6.33 -9.16
C LEU A 37 -3.48 7.22 -8.63
N ALA A 38 -4.29 7.78 -9.53
CA ALA A 38 -5.47 8.56 -9.14
C ALA A 38 -6.49 7.73 -8.35
N VAL A 39 -6.67 6.45 -8.71
CA VAL A 39 -7.60 5.55 -8.00
C VAL A 39 -7.09 5.21 -6.60
N ILE A 40 -5.79 4.91 -6.45
CA ILE A 40 -5.24 4.58 -5.14
C ILE A 40 -5.15 5.80 -4.21
N ASP A 41 -4.97 7.00 -4.77
CA ASP A 41 -5.01 8.26 -4.00
C ASP A 41 -6.37 8.44 -3.31
N GLN A 42 -7.49 8.16 -4.00
CA GLN A 42 -8.82 8.20 -3.40
C GLN A 42 -9.00 7.18 -2.26
N ALA A 43 -8.42 5.99 -2.41
CA ALA A 43 -8.49 4.96 -1.36
C ALA A 43 -7.79 5.41 -0.08
N LEU A 44 -6.66 6.11 -0.23
CA LEU A 44 -5.81 6.59 0.86
C LEU A 44 -6.30 7.91 1.48
N GLU A 45 -7.02 8.73 0.72
CA GLU A 45 -7.76 9.88 1.28
C GLU A 45 -8.85 9.42 2.24
N GLU A 46 -9.57 8.35 1.89
CA GLU A 46 -10.62 7.78 2.74
C GLU A 46 -10.10 6.91 3.87
N ASP A 47 -8.96 6.23 3.65
CA ASP A 47 -8.31 5.41 4.66
C ASP A 47 -6.79 5.58 4.63
N PRO A 48 -6.28 6.63 5.32
CA PRO A 48 -4.84 6.84 5.47
C PRO A 48 -4.14 5.69 6.19
N GLY A 49 -4.91 4.81 6.86
CA GLY A 49 -4.49 3.60 7.57
C GLY A 49 -4.11 2.43 6.66
N PHE A 50 -4.50 2.47 5.39
CA PHE A 50 -4.42 1.34 4.47
C PHE A 50 -3.01 1.09 3.92
N VAL A 51 -2.27 0.20 4.59
CA VAL A 51 -0.83 -0.02 4.35
C VAL A 51 -0.53 -0.53 2.94
N ILE A 52 -1.29 -1.51 2.43
CA ILE A 52 -1.03 -2.06 1.09
C ILE A 52 -1.37 -1.05 -0.01
N GLY A 53 -2.34 -0.15 0.23
CA GLY A 53 -2.61 0.97 -0.67
C GLY A 53 -1.44 1.96 -0.75
N ASP A 54 -0.83 2.31 0.39
CA ASP A 54 0.38 3.16 0.40
C ASP A 54 1.55 2.48 -0.33
N CYS A 55 1.71 1.16 -0.17
CA CYS A 55 2.72 0.38 -0.88
C CYS A 55 2.52 0.46 -2.40
N MET A 56 1.29 0.25 -2.87
CA MET A 56 0.95 0.36 -4.29
C MET A 56 1.23 1.76 -4.82
N ARG A 57 0.82 2.80 -4.11
CA ARG A 57 1.09 4.20 -4.47
C ARG A 57 2.58 4.47 -4.64
N ALA A 58 3.40 4.01 -3.68
CA ALA A 58 4.86 4.13 -3.76
C ALA A 58 5.44 3.35 -4.94
N GLY A 59 4.94 2.14 -5.21
CA GLY A 59 5.34 1.32 -6.36
C GLY A 59 5.01 1.97 -7.70
N LEU A 60 3.81 2.53 -7.85
CA LEU A 60 3.38 3.29 -9.03
C LEU A 60 4.27 4.51 -9.26
N MET A 61 4.51 5.30 -8.22
CA MET A 61 5.42 6.45 -8.31
C MET A 61 6.86 6.02 -8.67
N LEU A 62 7.31 4.85 -8.23
CA LEU A 62 8.63 4.31 -8.56
C LEU A 62 8.71 3.84 -10.01
N MET A 63 7.66 3.18 -10.52
CA MET A 63 7.57 2.77 -11.92
C MET A 63 7.46 3.96 -12.87
N ALA A 64 6.75 5.01 -12.44
CA ALA A 64 6.63 6.28 -13.17
C ALA A 64 7.84 7.21 -12.98
N ALA A 65 8.80 6.86 -12.11
CA ALA A 65 9.87 7.77 -11.72
C ALA A 65 10.89 7.98 -12.85
N GLU A 66 10.81 9.17 -13.46
CA GLU A 66 12.00 9.95 -13.79
C GLU A 66 12.76 10.33 -12.49
N LYS A 67 14.07 10.57 -12.60
CA LYS A 67 15.00 10.75 -11.46
C LYS A 67 14.57 11.80 -10.42
N SER A 68 13.68 12.73 -10.79
CA SER A 68 13.12 13.78 -9.94
C SER A 68 12.19 13.27 -8.82
N ALA A 69 11.54 12.10 -8.97
CA ALA A 69 10.60 11.57 -7.97
C ALA A 69 11.29 10.89 -6.76
N GLN A 70 12.60 10.67 -6.82
CA GLN A 70 13.35 9.92 -5.80
C GLN A 70 13.23 10.44 -4.35
N PRO A 71 13.20 11.76 -4.06
CA PRO A 71 13.10 12.25 -2.68
C PRO A 71 11.79 11.84 -2.00
N GLU A 72 10.67 11.93 -2.70
CA GLU A 72 9.35 11.59 -2.17
C GLU A 72 9.18 10.07 -1.99
N LEU A 73 9.71 9.29 -2.93
CA LEU A 73 9.76 7.83 -2.83
C LEU A 73 10.52 7.34 -1.58
N ARG A 74 11.67 7.96 -1.28
CA ARG A 74 12.45 7.62 -0.07
C ARG A 74 11.71 7.93 1.22
N LEU A 75 11.00 9.05 1.28
CA LEU A 75 10.21 9.43 2.45
C LEU A 75 9.13 8.38 2.73
N ARG A 76 8.39 8.00 1.69
CA ARG A 76 7.30 7.03 1.79
C ARG A 76 7.77 5.63 2.11
N HIS A 77 8.84 5.16 1.47
CA HIS A 77 9.45 3.87 1.80
C HIS A 77 9.83 3.77 3.29
N ARG A 78 10.38 4.84 3.89
CA ARG A 78 10.68 4.88 5.33
C ARG A 78 9.41 4.85 6.18
N GLN A 79 8.36 5.57 5.78
CA GLN A 79 7.10 5.60 6.51
C GLN A 79 6.38 4.25 6.46
N LEU A 80 6.40 3.59 5.29
CA LEU A 80 5.93 2.22 5.10
C LEU A 80 6.68 1.21 5.96
N GLY A 81 8.01 1.25 5.96
CA GLY A 81 8.82 0.36 6.81
C GLY A 81 8.46 0.48 8.29
N ARG A 82 8.24 1.70 8.79
CA ARG A 82 7.78 1.91 10.18
C ARG A 82 6.38 1.35 10.45
N ARG A 83 5.46 1.48 9.49
CA ARG A 83 4.09 0.96 9.61
C ARG A 83 4.06 -0.57 9.53
N LEU A 84 4.85 -1.17 8.64
CA LEU A 84 5.01 -2.62 8.53
C LEU A 84 5.61 -3.24 9.79
N ILE A 85 6.65 -2.63 10.37
CA ILE A 85 7.21 -3.05 11.67
C ILE A 85 6.13 -2.96 12.77
N ALA A 86 5.35 -1.88 12.80
CA ALA A 86 4.26 -1.74 13.77
C ALA A 86 3.14 -2.77 13.57
N VAL A 87 2.76 -3.07 12.31
CA VAL A 87 1.74 -4.08 11.99
C VAL A 87 2.25 -5.49 12.33
N GLY A 88 3.49 -5.84 11.98
CA GLY A 88 4.11 -7.11 12.35
C GLY A 88 4.30 -7.27 13.87
N TYR A 89 4.57 -6.17 14.59
CA TYR A 89 4.61 -6.17 16.04
C TYR A 89 3.23 -6.40 16.67
N LEU A 90 2.17 -5.83 16.08
CA LEU A 90 0.78 -6.04 16.51
C LEU A 90 0.23 -7.43 16.12
N ALA A 91 0.78 -8.05 15.08
CA ALA A 91 0.47 -9.42 14.66
C ALA A 91 1.27 -10.50 15.41
N GLY A 92 2.21 -10.13 16.28
CA GLY A 92 3.03 -11.06 17.06
C GLY A 92 4.28 -11.60 16.35
N GLU A 93 4.59 -11.11 15.15
CA GLU A 93 5.72 -11.58 14.31
C GLU A 93 6.98 -10.70 14.43
N GLY A 94 6.89 -9.57 15.15
CA GLY A 94 7.95 -8.56 15.25
C GLY A 94 9.28 -8.99 15.89
N ALA A 95 9.42 -10.24 16.35
CA ALA A 95 10.66 -10.74 16.96
C ALA A 95 11.65 -11.35 15.94
N ALA A 96 11.23 -11.66 14.71
CA ALA A 96 12.06 -12.42 13.76
C ALA A 96 12.93 -11.57 12.81
N LEU A 97 12.68 -10.26 12.69
CA LEU A 97 13.29 -9.41 11.66
C LEU A 97 14.46 -8.52 12.14
N VAL A 98 14.97 -8.72 13.37
CA VAL A 98 16.10 -7.97 13.94
C VAL A 98 17.28 -8.88 14.36
N ARG A 99 17.52 -9.96 13.60
CA ARG A 99 18.76 -10.74 13.59
C ARG A 99 19.05 -11.06 12.12
N ASP A 100 20.14 -10.69 11.46
CA ASP A 100 21.47 -10.15 11.81
C ASP A 100 21.77 -8.91 10.96
#